data_AF-A0A061G0R0-F1
#
_entry.id   AF-A0A061G0R0-F1
#
_cell.length_a   1.000
_cell.length_b   1.000
_cell.length_c   1.000
_cell.angle_alpha   90.00
_cell.angle_beta   90.00
_cell.angle_gamma   90.00
#
_symmetry.space_group_name_H-M   'P 1'
#
loop_
_entity.id
_entity.type
_entity.pdbx_description
1 polymer ?
#
loop_
_entity_poly.entity_id
_entity_poly.type
_entity_poly.pdbx_seq_one_letter_code
_entity_poly.pdbx_strand_id
1 'polypeptide(L)'
;MNRYKAQRRVQIDESETPKYDDDVQDEEQQEENGIRLRPSDSNVTEDQEPFMGFKARRKASLRREYKGDYLDVPSRPFLMKILQKQGDKQVLFADKVLKFTSSGKMKRRILMITDFAIYIVDPDTDALKRRIALAAVDKMCLSELSDNFFAIIIPTEYDLLMASTRKTEIVTVLVEATKSASEYELEVV
;
A
#
# COMPACT_ATOMS: atom_id res chain seq x y z
N MET A 1 -36.22 14.25 6.44
CA MET A 1 -36.40 12.79 6.28
C MET A 1 -35.05 12.20 5.87
N ASN A 2 -34.25 11.76 6.85
CA ASN A 2 -32.92 11.18 6.63
C ASN A 2 -33.06 9.67 6.42
N ARG A 3 -32.66 9.17 5.25
CA ARG A 3 -32.61 7.73 4.95
C ARG A 3 -31.18 7.20 5.19
N TYR A 4 -31.05 6.48 6.31
CA TYR A 4 -30.15 5.35 6.59
C TYR A 4 -28.81 5.26 5.84
N LYS A 5 -27.71 5.59 6.54
CA LYS A 5 -26.38 5.00 6.32
C LYS A 5 -26.31 3.68 7.10
N ALA A 6 -26.21 2.55 6.41
CA ALA A 6 -25.86 1.28 7.04
C ALA A 6 -24.33 1.17 7.12
N GLN A 7 -23.78 1.28 8.32
CA GLN A 7 -22.37 0.94 8.60
C GLN A 7 -22.24 -0.59 8.63
N ARG A 8 -21.82 -1.22 7.52
CA ARG A 8 -21.35 -2.61 7.57
C ARG A 8 -19.90 -2.62 8.05
N ARG A 9 -19.71 -2.92 9.34
CA ARG A 9 -18.40 -3.36 9.86
C ARG A 9 -18.08 -4.72 9.25
N VAL A 10 -16.83 -4.91 8.83
CA VAL A 10 -16.30 -6.18 8.36
C VAL A 10 -16.30 -7.17 9.53
N GLN A 11 -17.07 -8.25 9.44
CA GLN A 11 -16.96 -9.40 10.35
C GLN A 11 -15.78 -10.26 9.89
N ILE A 12 -14.83 -10.47 10.78
CA ILE A 12 -13.75 -11.46 10.61
C ILE A 12 -14.24 -12.72 11.31
N ASP A 13 -14.44 -13.79 10.55
CA ASP A 13 -14.82 -15.09 11.08
C ASP A 13 -13.56 -15.82 11.59
N GLU A 14 -13.49 -16.06 12.89
CA GLU A 14 -12.35 -16.68 13.59
C GLU A 14 -12.45 -18.20 13.72
N SER A 15 -13.48 -18.85 13.16
CA SER A 15 -13.57 -20.30 13.23
C SER A 15 -12.72 -20.97 12.15
N GLU A 16 -11.45 -21.25 12.48
CA GLU A 16 -10.73 -22.48 12.12
C GLU A 16 -9.27 -22.40 12.59
N THR A 17 -9.03 -22.77 13.85
CA THR A 17 -7.71 -23.23 14.30
C THR A 17 -7.58 -24.72 13.97
N PRO A 18 -6.49 -25.19 13.33
CA PRO A 18 -6.31 -26.61 13.06
C PRO A 18 -6.02 -27.35 14.38
N LYS A 19 -6.86 -28.33 14.71
CA LYS A 19 -6.68 -29.25 15.85
C LYS A 19 -5.61 -30.29 15.50
N TYR A 20 -4.56 -30.38 16.31
CA TYR A 20 -3.70 -31.56 16.38
C TYR A 20 -4.20 -32.43 17.53
N ASP A 21 -4.48 -33.70 17.24
CA ASP A 21 -4.84 -34.72 18.23
C ASP A 21 -3.60 -35.12 19.03
N ASP A 22 -3.67 -35.05 20.36
CA ASP A 22 -2.77 -35.77 21.25
C ASP A 22 -3.56 -36.22 22.49
N ASP A 23 -3.98 -37.47 22.49
CA ASP A 23 -4.63 -38.19 23.59
C ASP A 23 -3.56 -39.02 24.32
N VAL A 24 -3.11 -38.60 25.51
CA VAL A 24 -2.70 -39.50 26.61
C VAL A 24 -2.93 -38.79 27.96
N GLN A 25 -3.72 -39.43 28.83
CA GLN A 25 -3.93 -39.10 30.24
C GLN A 25 -2.80 -39.68 31.11
N ASP A 26 -2.30 -38.95 32.11
CA ASP A 26 -2.29 -39.42 33.51
C ASP A 26 -1.60 -38.45 34.50
N GLU A 27 -2.36 -38.18 35.58
CA GLU A 27 -2.05 -37.99 37.00
C GLU A 27 -1.11 -36.89 37.58
N GLU A 28 -1.55 -36.40 38.74
CA GLU A 28 -1.10 -35.27 39.54
C GLU A 28 0.26 -35.46 40.23
N GLN A 29 1.09 -34.40 40.29
CA GLN A 29 1.84 -33.98 41.48
C GLN A 29 2.57 -32.63 41.29
N GLN A 30 3.04 -32.09 42.42
CA GLN A 30 3.27 -30.69 42.79
C GLN A 30 4.49 -29.96 42.20
N GLU A 31 4.40 -28.63 42.32
CA GLU A 31 5.46 -27.63 42.54
C GLU A 31 6.29 -26.97 41.40
N GLU A 32 6.37 -25.65 41.55
CA GLU A 32 7.35 -24.65 41.08
C GLU A 32 7.47 -24.19 39.61
N ASN A 33 7.43 -22.85 39.49
CA ASN A 33 8.13 -22.01 38.53
C ASN A 33 7.85 -22.20 37.03
N GLY A 34 6.80 -21.53 36.55
CA GLY A 34 6.62 -21.26 35.12
C GLY A 34 5.81 -19.98 34.89
N ILE A 35 6.46 -18.93 34.40
CA ILE A 35 5.83 -17.68 33.95
C ILE A 35 4.76 -18.05 32.89
N ARG A 36 3.48 -17.95 33.26
CA ARG A 36 2.37 -18.02 32.30
C ARG A 36 2.45 -16.79 31.40
N LEU A 37 3.10 -16.92 30.24
CA LEU A 37 2.99 -15.95 29.16
C LEU A 37 1.52 -15.92 28.74
N ARG A 38 0.81 -14.87 29.19
CA ARG A 38 -0.48 -14.50 28.63
C ARG A 38 -0.26 -14.31 27.12
N PRO A 39 -1.11 -14.87 26.24
CA PRO A 39 -1.14 -14.40 24.87
C PRO A 39 -1.55 -12.94 24.95
N SER A 40 -0.61 -12.06 24.62
CA SER A 40 -0.90 -10.65 24.46
C SER A 40 -1.88 -10.56 23.29
N ASP A 41 -3.16 -10.31 23.59
CA ASP A 41 -4.11 -9.77 22.63
C ASP A 41 -3.68 -8.33 22.31
N SER A 42 -2.50 -8.18 21.71
CA SER A 42 -2.14 -6.96 21.02
C SER A 42 -3.03 -6.95 19.79
N ASN A 43 -4.17 -6.29 19.94
CA ASN A 43 -5.04 -5.95 18.84
C ASN A 43 -4.17 -5.33 17.73
N VAL A 44 -3.92 -6.08 16.65
CA VAL A 44 -3.21 -5.66 15.43
C VAL A 44 -4.06 -4.66 14.63
N THR A 45 -4.91 -3.90 15.32
CA THR A 45 -5.85 -2.95 14.75
C THR A 45 -5.29 -1.54 14.69
N GLU A 46 -4.25 -1.21 15.47
CA GLU A 46 -3.68 0.15 15.47
C GLU A 46 -2.79 0.42 14.24
N ASP A 47 -2.16 -0.58 13.63
CA ASP A 47 -1.34 -0.41 12.42
C ASP A 47 -2.17 -0.38 11.10
N GLN A 48 -3.49 -0.14 11.16
CA GLN A 48 -4.41 -0.29 10.03
C GLN A 48 -4.63 0.96 9.16
N GLU A 49 -4.07 2.12 9.50
CA GLU A 49 -4.52 3.39 8.92
C GLU A 49 -3.66 3.86 7.74
N PRO A 50 -3.96 3.32 6.54
CA PRO A 50 -4.48 4.20 5.47
C PRO A 50 -5.86 3.78 4.91
N PHE A 51 -6.42 2.67 5.38
CA PHE A 51 -7.60 2.05 4.74
C PHE A 51 -8.88 2.20 5.56
N MET A 52 -8.82 2.83 6.74
CA MET A 52 -9.95 3.19 7.64
C MET A 52 -11.06 2.12 7.73
N GLY A 53 -10.71 0.84 7.65
CA GLY A 53 -11.67 -0.28 7.65
C GLY A 53 -12.61 -0.38 6.44
N PHE A 54 -12.49 0.47 5.41
CA PHE A 54 -13.40 0.47 4.24
C PHE A 54 -13.10 -0.64 3.23
N LYS A 55 -11.93 -1.28 3.33
CA LYS A 55 -11.43 -2.15 2.27
C LYS A 55 -11.19 -3.58 2.71
N ALA A 56 -11.77 -4.53 1.98
CA ALA A 56 -11.44 -5.95 2.12
C ALA A 56 -9.99 -6.20 1.68
N ARG A 57 -9.11 -6.51 2.65
CA ARG A 57 -7.69 -6.79 2.40
C ARG A 57 -7.50 -8.27 2.07
N ARG A 58 -6.71 -8.58 1.04
CA ARG A 58 -6.31 -9.98 0.77
C ARG A 58 -5.39 -10.47 1.88
N LYS A 59 -5.60 -11.70 2.37
CA LYS A 59 -4.75 -12.31 3.41
C LYS A 59 -3.25 -12.28 3.05
N ALA A 60 -2.90 -12.44 1.77
CA ALA A 60 -1.52 -12.43 1.31
C ALA A 60 -0.80 -11.06 1.41
N SER A 61 -1.52 -9.93 1.42
CA SER A 61 -0.89 -8.60 1.55
C SER A 61 -0.74 -8.13 2.99
N LEU A 62 -1.28 -8.87 3.96
CA LEU A 62 -1.11 -8.58 5.39
C LEU A 62 0.29 -8.97 5.89
N ARG A 63 0.88 -10.04 5.34
CA ARG A 63 2.17 -10.59 5.81
C ARG A 63 3.37 -10.17 4.96
N ARG A 64 3.20 -9.21 4.04
CA ARG A 64 4.27 -8.80 3.13
C ARG A 64 5.03 -7.61 3.70
N GLU A 65 6.33 -7.75 3.85
CA GLU A 65 7.22 -6.64 4.20
C GLU A 65 7.33 -5.62 3.04
N TYR A 66 7.35 -4.34 3.39
CA TYR A 66 7.57 -3.24 2.45
C TYR A 66 9.07 -3.05 2.22
N LYS A 67 9.50 -3.13 0.95
CA LYS A 67 10.91 -2.94 0.54
C LYS A 67 11.15 -1.52 0.03
N GLY A 68 10.10 -0.84 -0.44
CA GLY A 68 10.21 0.42 -1.17
C GLY A 68 10.73 0.22 -2.60
N ASP A 69 12.03 -0.03 -2.75
CA ASP A 69 12.67 -0.17 -4.07
C ASP A 69 12.74 -1.64 -4.56
N TYR A 70 11.86 -1.96 -5.50
CA TYR A 70 11.80 -3.28 -6.15
C TYR A 70 12.52 -3.36 -7.48
N LEU A 71 12.97 -2.22 -8.01
CA LEU A 71 13.69 -2.17 -9.28
C LEU A 71 15.20 -2.09 -9.09
N ASP A 72 15.64 -1.80 -7.86
CA ASP A 72 17.03 -1.46 -7.55
C ASP A 72 17.45 -0.26 -8.42
N VAL A 73 16.77 0.86 -8.20
CA VAL A 73 16.97 2.12 -8.93
C VAL A 73 18.45 2.54 -8.98
N PRO A 74 19.25 2.42 -7.91
CA PRO A 74 20.68 2.73 -7.95
C PRO A 74 21.47 1.95 -9.01
N SER A 75 21.08 0.70 -9.31
CA SER A 75 21.74 -0.10 -10.35
C SER A 75 21.25 0.21 -11.78
N ARG A 76 20.30 1.15 -11.94
CA ARG A 76 19.71 1.55 -13.23
C ARG A 76 20.10 2.99 -13.59
N PRO A 77 21.15 3.19 -14.41
CA PRO A 77 21.67 4.53 -14.71
C PRO A 77 20.65 5.49 -15.33
N PHE A 78 19.71 5.00 -16.13
CA PHE A 78 18.71 5.86 -16.78
C PHE A 78 17.70 6.44 -15.77
N LEU A 79 17.29 5.66 -14.75
CA LEU A 79 16.42 6.14 -13.67
C LEU A 79 17.16 7.14 -12.79
N MET A 80 18.42 6.83 -12.43
CA MET A 80 19.27 7.76 -11.68
C MET A 80 19.47 9.09 -12.41
N LYS A 81 19.67 9.06 -13.73
CA LYS A 81 19.79 10.28 -14.55
C LYS A 81 18.51 11.11 -14.54
N ILE A 82 17.33 10.49 -14.51
CA ILE A 82 16.05 11.19 -14.39
C ILE A 82 15.94 11.89 -13.04
N LEU A 83 16.26 11.17 -11.94
CA LEU A 83 16.20 11.71 -10.58
C LEU A 83 17.21 12.85 -10.37
N GLN A 84 18.46 12.65 -10.79
CA GLN A 84 19.52 13.65 -10.68
C GLN A 84 19.19 14.95 -11.43
N LYS A 85 18.55 14.86 -12.60
CA LYS A 85 18.10 16.04 -13.36
C LYS A 85 17.06 16.87 -12.61
N GLN A 86 16.27 16.24 -11.75
CA GLN A 86 15.22 16.91 -10.98
C GLN A 86 15.67 17.28 -9.57
N GLY A 87 16.86 16.84 -9.15
CA GLY A 87 17.40 17.10 -7.82
C GLY A 87 16.90 16.15 -6.73
N ASP A 88 16.09 15.15 -7.08
CA ASP A 88 15.56 14.17 -6.13
C ASP A 88 16.59 13.08 -5.84
N LYS A 89 16.78 12.75 -4.56
CA LYS A 89 17.80 11.80 -4.11
C LYS A 89 17.22 10.57 -3.42
N GLN A 90 16.03 10.70 -2.83
CA GLN A 90 15.42 9.65 -2.04
C GLN A 90 14.28 9.00 -2.82
N VAL A 91 14.43 7.72 -3.14
CA VAL A 91 13.36 6.89 -3.69
C VAL A 91 12.69 6.17 -2.54
N LEU A 92 11.41 6.47 -2.31
CA LEU A 92 10.60 5.82 -1.28
C LEU A 92 9.95 4.54 -1.81
N PHE A 93 9.58 4.54 -3.09
CA PHE A 93 9.03 3.37 -3.76
C PHE A 93 9.43 3.35 -5.24
N ALA A 94 9.71 2.16 -5.76
CA ALA A 94 9.87 1.94 -7.20
C ALA A 94 9.44 0.54 -7.61
N ASP A 95 8.49 0.43 -8.55
CA ASP A 95 8.09 -0.84 -9.15
C ASP A 95 7.47 -0.66 -10.54
N LYS A 96 7.34 -1.76 -11.29
CA LYS A 96 6.55 -1.81 -12.53
C LYS A 96 5.07 -1.92 -12.19
N VAL A 97 4.27 -1.04 -12.80
CA VAL A 97 2.81 -1.00 -12.67
C VAL A 97 2.12 -1.07 -14.03
N LEU A 98 0.84 -1.42 -14.02
CA LEU A 98 -0.01 -1.30 -15.20
C LEU A 98 -0.72 0.05 -15.17
N LYS A 99 -0.51 0.88 -16.19
CA LYS A 99 -1.19 2.16 -16.39
C LYS A 99 -2.24 2.01 -17.49
N PHE A 100 -3.44 2.53 -17.24
CA PHE A 100 -4.53 2.51 -18.20
C PHE A 100 -4.58 3.85 -18.94
N THR A 101 -4.67 3.81 -20.27
CA THR A 101 -4.86 5.02 -21.08
C THR A 101 -6.34 5.38 -21.16
N SER A 102 -6.63 6.63 -21.54
CA SER A 102 -8.00 7.07 -21.83
C SER A 102 -8.70 6.26 -22.93
N SER A 103 -7.90 5.65 -23.84
CA SER A 103 -8.38 4.70 -24.85
C SER A 103 -8.57 3.27 -24.36
N GLY A 104 -8.40 3.00 -23.05
CA GLY A 104 -8.56 1.67 -22.45
C GLY A 104 -7.37 0.72 -22.65
N LYS A 105 -6.27 1.15 -23.27
CA LYS A 105 -5.08 0.31 -23.45
C LYS A 105 -4.28 0.22 -22.16
N MET A 106 -3.82 -0.98 -21.85
CA MET A 106 -2.91 -1.23 -20.74
C MET A 106 -1.47 -1.01 -21.20
N LYS A 107 -0.71 -0.23 -20.44
CA LYS A 107 0.72 0.00 -20.68
C LYS A 107 1.52 -0.30 -19.41
N ARG A 108 2.62 -1.04 -19.56
CA ARG A 108 3.58 -1.23 -18.47
C ARG A 108 4.35 0.06 -18.27
N ARG A 109 4.45 0.54 -17.03
CA ARG A 109 5.19 1.73 -16.65
C ARG A 109 5.99 1.46 -15.40
N ILE A 110 7.10 2.15 -15.23
CA ILE A 110 7.78 2.23 -13.95
C ILE A 110 7.13 3.39 -13.19
N LEU A 111 6.64 3.10 -11.99
CA LEU A 111 6.19 4.09 -11.02
C LEU A 111 7.31 4.25 -10.00
N MET A 112 7.84 5.46 -9.87
CA MET A 112 8.72 5.81 -8.75
C MET A 112 8.07 6.92 -7.93
N ILE A 113 8.21 6.85 -6.61
CA ILE A 113 7.73 7.85 -5.67
C ILE A 113 8.95 8.30 -4.87
N THR A 114 9.17 9.61 -4.85
CA THR A 114 10.19 10.28 -4.03
C THR A 114 9.52 11.06 -2.91
N ASP A 115 10.32 11.74 -2.10
CA ASP A 115 9.90 12.72 -1.11
C ASP A 115 9.26 14.00 -1.71
N PHE A 116 9.43 14.25 -3.02
CA PHE A 116 8.89 15.45 -3.68
C PHE A 116 7.86 15.15 -4.78
N ALA A 117 8.01 14.04 -5.51
CA ALA A 117 7.24 13.81 -6.72
C ALA A 117 7.03 12.33 -7.08
N ILE A 118 5.99 12.11 -7.87
CA ILE A 118 5.68 10.84 -8.52
C ILE A 118 6.20 10.89 -9.96
N TYR A 119 6.87 9.81 -10.37
CA TYR A 119 7.47 9.65 -11.68
C TYR A 119 6.83 8.48 -12.42
N ILE A 120 6.40 8.74 -13.66
CA ILE A 120 5.97 7.70 -14.60
C ILE A 120 7.01 7.61 -15.70
N VAL A 121 7.72 6.50 -15.74
CA VAL A 121 8.76 6.23 -16.74
C VAL A 121 8.30 5.10 -17.65
N ASP A 122 8.61 5.24 -18.94
CA ASP A 122 8.39 4.20 -19.94
C ASP A 122 9.61 3.28 -19.99
N PRO A 123 9.49 2.01 -19.57
CA PRO A 123 10.62 1.08 -19.52
C PRO A 123 11.12 0.67 -20.92
N ASP A 124 10.33 0.88 -21.97
CA ASP A 124 10.72 0.49 -23.33
C ASP A 124 11.55 1.57 -24.03
N THR A 125 11.36 2.84 -23.63
CA THR A 125 12.05 4.00 -24.23
C THR A 125 12.97 4.72 -23.25
N ASP A 126 13.13 4.19 -22.03
CA ASP A 126 13.87 4.78 -20.90
C ASP A 126 13.56 6.27 -20.68
N ALA A 127 12.32 6.68 -20.95
CA ALA A 127 11.93 8.08 -20.99
C ALA A 127 10.93 8.42 -19.88
N LEU A 128 11.17 9.53 -19.20
CA LEU A 128 10.19 10.14 -18.30
C LEU A 128 8.97 10.57 -19.11
N LYS A 129 7.80 9.98 -18.83
CA LYS A 129 6.54 10.36 -19.47
C LYS A 129 5.80 11.44 -18.70
N ARG A 130 5.92 11.44 -17.37
CA ARG A 130 5.28 12.43 -16.51
C ARG A 130 5.97 12.50 -15.15
N ARG A 131 6.09 13.71 -14.61
CA ARG A 131 6.44 14.00 -13.22
C ARG A 131 5.28 14.77 -12.60
N ILE A 132 4.83 14.37 -11.41
CA ILE A 132 3.74 15.00 -10.67
C ILE A 132 4.29 15.35 -9.30
N ALA A 133 4.26 16.63 -8.93
CA ALA A 133 4.64 17.02 -7.57
C ALA A 133 3.63 16.44 -6.57
N LEU A 134 4.08 16.01 -5.39
CA LEU A 134 3.17 15.49 -4.36
C LEU A 134 2.12 16.53 -3.95
N ALA A 135 2.50 17.81 -3.89
CA ALA A 135 1.58 18.93 -3.61
C ALA A 135 0.47 19.14 -4.67
N ALA A 136 0.57 18.50 -5.84
CA ALA A 136 -0.48 18.56 -6.87
C ALA A 136 -1.48 17.40 -6.77
N VAL A 137 -1.23 16.42 -5.90
CA VAL A 137 -2.13 15.29 -5.66
C VAL A 137 -3.20 15.73 -4.66
N ASP A 138 -4.46 15.58 -5.04
CA ASP A 138 -5.61 15.92 -4.17
C ASP A 138 -6.00 14.73 -3.32
N LYS A 139 -6.23 13.58 -3.97
CA LYS A 139 -6.65 12.36 -3.29
C LYS A 139 -6.31 11.10 -4.06
N MET A 140 -6.43 9.98 -3.38
CA MET A 140 -6.24 8.65 -3.96
C MET A 140 -7.54 7.86 -3.84
N CYS A 141 -8.02 7.32 -4.97
CA CYS A 141 -9.19 6.45 -4.98
C CYS A 141 -8.75 4.99 -5.08
N LEU A 142 -9.34 4.13 -4.28
CA LEU A 142 -9.03 2.72 -4.22
C LEU A 142 -10.24 1.90 -4.63
N SER A 143 -10.02 0.84 -5.39
CA SER A 143 -11.10 -0.11 -5.61
C SER A 143 -11.44 -0.85 -4.31
N GLU A 144 -12.74 -0.90 -4.01
CA GLU A 144 -13.38 -1.63 -2.91
C GLU A 144 -13.33 -3.15 -3.11
N LEU A 145 -13.12 -3.60 -4.34
CA LEU A 145 -13.00 -5.01 -4.66
C LEU A 145 -11.64 -5.56 -4.22
N SER A 146 -11.54 -6.88 -4.11
CA SER A 146 -10.29 -7.58 -3.84
C SER A 146 -9.33 -7.56 -5.05
N ASP A 147 -9.21 -6.45 -5.75
CA ASP A 147 -8.38 -6.24 -6.93
C ASP A 147 -7.12 -5.39 -6.59
N ASN A 148 -6.36 -5.02 -7.63
CA ASN A 148 -5.13 -4.25 -7.53
C ASN A 148 -5.26 -2.80 -8.02
N PHE A 149 -6.47 -2.32 -8.30
CA PHE A 149 -6.71 -1.02 -8.92
C PHE A 149 -6.70 0.12 -7.91
N PHE A 150 -6.15 1.25 -8.36
CA PHE A 150 -6.16 2.53 -7.67
C PHE A 150 -6.07 3.68 -8.68
N ALA A 151 -6.55 4.84 -8.29
CA ALA A 151 -6.43 6.07 -9.05
C ALA A 151 -5.80 7.19 -8.22
N ILE A 152 -5.03 8.05 -8.88
CA ILE A 152 -4.45 9.27 -8.29
C ILE A 152 -5.15 10.45 -8.95
N ILE A 153 -5.81 11.27 -8.12
CA ILE A 153 -6.58 12.43 -8.56
C ILE A 153 -5.70 13.67 -8.51
N ILE A 154 -5.62 14.38 -9.63
CA ILE A 154 -4.68 15.49 -9.85
C ILE A 154 -5.48 16.65 -10.46
N PRO A 155 -6.08 17.56 -9.66
CA PRO A 155 -7.02 18.56 -10.17
C PRO A 155 -6.44 19.52 -11.20
N THR A 156 -5.12 19.75 -11.14
CA THR A 156 -4.42 20.64 -12.06
C THR A 156 -4.22 20.04 -13.44
N GLU A 157 -4.40 18.71 -13.59
CA GLU A 157 -4.13 17.97 -14.82
C GLU A 157 -5.09 16.76 -14.97
N TYR A 158 -4.67 15.70 -15.67
CA TYR A 158 -5.45 14.48 -15.81
C TYR A 158 -5.09 13.43 -14.75
N ASP A 159 -6.08 12.65 -14.33
CA ASP A 159 -5.94 11.59 -13.33
C ASP A 159 -5.19 10.37 -13.88
N LEU A 160 -4.71 9.52 -12.95
CA LEU A 160 -4.00 8.29 -13.27
C LEU A 160 -4.75 7.08 -12.75
N LEU A 161 -5.24 6.23 -13.65
CA LEU A 161 -5.72 4.89 -13.29
C LEU A 161 -4.60 3.85 -13.46
N MET A 162 -4.30 3.13 -12.38
CA MET A 162 -3.22 2.13 -12.34
C MET A 162 -3.63 0.86 -11.59
N ALA A 163 -2.88 -0.21 -11.84
CA ALA A 163 -2.97 -1.44 -11.07
C ALA A 163 -1.59 -1.95 -10.65
N SER A 164 -1.47 -2.35 -9.38
CA SER A 164 -0.24 -2.92 -8.80
C SER A 164 -0.55 -3.96 -7.73
N THR A 165 0.25 -5.02 -7.69
CA THR A 165 0.19 -6.02 -6.59
C THR A 165 0.62 -5.43 -5.25
N ARG A 166 1.29 -4.27 -5.27
CA ARG A 166 1.76 -3.52 -4.10
C ARG A 166 0.90 -2.31 -3.81
N LYS A 167 -0.39 -2.36 -4.18
CA LYS A 167 -1.36 -1.29 -3.94
C LYS A 167 -1.30 -0.77 -2.50
N THR A 168 -1.15 -1.65 -1.50
CA THR A 168 -1.12 -1.24 -0.09
C THR A 168 0.11 -0.40 0.25
N GLU A 169 1.28 -0.83 -0.22
CA GLU A 169 2.55 -0.11 0.00
C GLU A 169 2.57 1.24 -0.72
N ILE A 170 2.07 1.29 -1.95
CA ILE A 170 1.96 2.55 -2.71
C ILE A 170 1.11 3.58 -1.96
N VAL A 171 -0.02 3.14 -1.39
CA VAL A 171 -0.90 4.02 -0.60
C VAL A 171 -0.19 4.51 0.65
N THR A 172 0.40 3.60 1.44
CA THR A 172 1.13 3.97 2.65
C THR A 172 2.23 4.98 2.35
N VAL A 173 3.07 4.70 1.34
CA VAL A 173 4.18 5.58 0.94
C VAL A 173 3.67 6.96 0.49
N LEU A 174 2.58 7.04 -0.29
CA LEU A 174 2.05 8.34 -0.73
C LEU A 174 1.45 9.15 0.41
N VAL A 175 0.76 8.52 1.35
CA VAL A 175 0.20 9.20 2.53
C VAL A 175 1.33 9.74 3.40
N GLU A 176 2.34 8.92 3.70
CA GLU A 176 3.50 9.33 4.49
C GLU A 176 4.33 10.42 3.80
N ALA A 177 4.57 10.29 2.50
CA ALA A 177 5.33 11.27 1.73
C ALA A 177 4.59 12.61 1.63
N THR A 178 3.27 12.59 1.39
CA THR A 178 2.47 13.83 1.32
C THR A 178 2.40 14.55 2.67
N LYS A 179 2.26 13.78 3.76
CA LYS A 179 2.28 14.31 5.13
C LYS A 179 3.65 14.87 5.54
N SER A 180 4.72 14.30 5.01
CA SER A 180 6.08 14.81 5.25
C SER A 180 6.39 16.05 4.42
N ALA A 181 5.84 16.13 3.20
CA ALA A 181 6.06 17.24 2.28
C ALA A 181 5.13 18.44 2.54
N SER A 182 3.97 18.23 3.17
CA SER A 182 2.97 19.26 3.44
C SER A 182 2.17 18.94 4.71
N GLU A 183 1.63 19.96 5.39
CA GLU A 183 0.71 19.76 6.53
C GLU A 183 -0.67 19.21 6.11
N TYR A 184 -0.84 18.88 4.82
CA TYR A 184 -2.07 18.34 4.27
C TYR A 184 -2.08 16.81 4.35
N GLU A 185 -3.20 16.24 4.80
CA GLU A 185 -3.42 14.81 4.79
C GLU A 185 -4.05 14.37 3.47
N LEU A 186 -3.37 13.49 2.75
CA LEU A 186 -3.86 12.93 1.50
C LEU A 186 -5.14 12.12 1.78
N GLU A 187 -6.27 12.55 1.21
CA GLU A 187 -7.53 11.81 1.32
C GLU A 187 -7.44 10.48 0.54
N VAL A 188 -7.83 9.38 1.18
CA VAL A 188 -7.90 8.05 0.57
C VAL A 188 -9.37 7.57 0.62
N VAL A 189 -9.95 7.35 -0.57
CA VAL A 189 -11.36 6.95 -0.75
C VAL A 189 -11.46 5.53 -1.28
#